data_AF-A0A4R5VJ08-F1
#
_entry.id   AF-A0A4R5VJ08-F1
#
_cell.length_a   1.000
_cell.length_b   1.000
_cell.length_c   1.000
_cell.angle_alpha   90.00
_cell.angle_beta   90.00
_cell.angle_gamma   90.00
#
_symmetry.space_group_name_H-M   'P 1'
#
loop_
_entity.id
_entity.type
_entity.pdbx_description
1 polymer ?
#
loop_
_entity_poly.entity_id
_entity_poly.type
_entity_poly.pdbx_seq_one_letter_code
_entity_poly.pdbx_strand_id
1 'polypeptide(L)'
;MTGTLTNYLFHQMKIGDRASLVRHVGPKDIELFAAVSGDANPAHLDAGFAAHGPFGHVVVHGMWTAALISAVLGTRLPGPGTIYLDQQIRFNKPVSPGDTITAEVEVAELIEGKNRVRLTTTARNQRGEVVLSGEALVLAPVEQVTWVPGDLPEAVVLPKGRWQGFVEEARALPPVRAAVVHPCSKSAILGAIEVRDEGLLDPILIGPGAKIRAAAAEAGVSLDGFRIEETEHSHAAAARAVELAACGKVQVLVKGSLHSDELLAAVVSKSGGLRTERRISHVYAMDVPAYRKPVIVTDTAINIARTLEHKRDICQNAVKLMSALLPVVEGSFDCNPYVHGSPTR
;
A
#
# COMPACT_ATOMS: atom_id res chain seq x y z
N MET A 1 3.85 -9.63 24.78
CA MET A 1 3.64 -10.69 25.79
C MET A 1 4.72 -10.47 26.84
N THR A 2 4.39 -9.95 28.01
CA THR A 2 5.37 -9.52 29.02
C THR A 2 5.58 -10.55 30.15
N GLY A 3 5.35 -11.83 29.86
CA GLY A 3 5.54 -12.90 30.83
C GLY A 3 6.76 -13.74 30.48
N THR A 4 7.56 -14.07 31.50
CA THR A 4 8.57 -15.11 31.41
C THR A 4 7.94 -16.42 30.95
N LEU A 5 8.55 -17.10 29.98
CA LEU A 5 8.16 -18.42 29.52
C LEU A 5 8.97 -19.47 30.28
N THR A 6 8.29 -20.46 30.85
CA THR A 6 8.92 -21.60 31.52
C THR A 6 8.38 -22.87 30.90
N ASN A 7 9.28 -23.81 30.58
CA ASN A 7 8.91 -25.08 30.00
C ASN A 7 8.57 -26.14 31.07
N TYR A 8 8.00 -27.25 30.62
CA TYR A 8 7.75 -28.45 31.40
C TYR A 8 8.58 -29.61 30.86
N LEU A 9 9.37 -30.22 31.73
CA LEU A 9 10.10 -31.45 31.44
C LEU A 9 9.13 -32.63 31.35
N PHE A 10 9.55 -33.68 30.65
CA PHE A 10 8.74 -34.88 30.46
C PHE A 10 8.07 -35.41 31.74
N HIS A 11 8.85 -35.53 32.83
CA HIS A 11 8.39 -36.08 34.11
C HIS A 11 7.52 -35.11 34.93
N GLN A 12 7.43 -33.84 34.53
CA GLN A 12 6.59 -32.84 35.19
C GLN A 12 5.17 -32.81 34.60
N MET A 13 4.99 -33.31 33.37
CA MET A 13 3.71 -33.35 32.68
C MET A 13 2.90 -34.59 33.09
N LYS A 14 1.58 -34.45 33.00
CA LYS A 14 0.60 -35.50 33.26
C LYS A 14 -0.45 -35.53 32.16
N ILE A 15 -1.03 -36.71 31.92
CA ILE A 15 -2.17 -36.84 31.02
C ILE A 15 -3.30 -35.93 31.52
N GLY A 16 -3.89 -35.17 30.62
CA GLY A 16 -4.91 -34.16 30.92
C GLY A 16 -4.38 -32.76 31.21
N ASP A 17 -3.06 -32.56 31.28
CA ASP A 17 -2.49 -31.21 31.36
C ASP A 17 -2.83 -30.42 30.08
N ARG A 18 -3.22 -29.15 30.24
CA ARG A 18 -3.70 -28.29 29.15
C ARG A 18 -3.01 -26.94 29.15
N ALA A 19 -2.85 -26.40 27.95
CA ALA A 19 -2.53 -24.99 27.78
C ALA A 19 -3.21 -24.43 26.53
N SER A 20 -3.45 -23.13 26.55
CA SER A 20 -4.09 -22.45 25.42
C SER A 20 -3.54 -21.04 25.22
N LEU A 21 -3.85 -20.49 24.06
CA LEU A 21 -3.72 -19.07 23.75
C LEU A 21 -4.92 -18.59 22.96
N VAL A 22 -5.14 -17.27 22.98
CA VAL A 22 -6.24 -16.62 22.28
C VAL A 22 -5.69 -15.56 21.33
N ARG A 23 -6.19 -15.52 20.09
CA ARG A 23 -5.87 -14.51 19.09
C ARG A 23 -7.12 -14.05 18.36
N HIS A 24 -7.27 -12.73 18.24
CA HIS A 24 -8.21 -12.12 17.30
C HIS A 24 -7.56 -12.08 15.91
N VAL A 25 -8.30 -12.47 14.88
CA VAL A 25 -7.83 -12.43 13.49
C VAL A 25 -8.51 -11.31 12.72
N GLY A 26 -7.74 -10.53 11.96
CA GLY A 26 -8.27 -9.49 11.08
C GLY A 26 -7.68 -9.53 9.67
N PRO A 27 -8.06 -8.59 8.80
CA PRO A 27 -7.57 -8.52 7.42
C PRO A 27 -6.04 -8.46 7.33
N LYS A 28 -5.37 -7.73 8.24
CA LYS A 28 -3.91 -7.64 8.29
C LYS A 28 -3.22 -8.98 8.56
N ASP A 29 -3.84 -9.85 9.34
CA ASP A 29 -3.29 -11.18 9.61
C ASP A 29 -3.30 -12.05 8.35
N ILE A 30 -4.33 -11.89 7.51
CA ILE A 30 -4.43 -12.56 6.21
C ILE A 30 -3.34 -12.07 5.26
N GLU A 31 -3.16 -10.74 5.16
CA GLU A 31 -2.11 -10.14 4.33
C GLU A 31 -0.70 -10.58 4.77
N LEU A 32 -0.43 -10.54 6.08
CA LEU A 32 0.86 -10.98 6.64
C LEU A 32 1.09 -12.47 6.42
N PHE A 33 0.05 -13.30 6.60
CA PHE A 33 0.16 -14.73 6.40
C PHE A 33 0.38 -15.06 4.92
N ALA A 34 -0.33 -14.41 3.99
CA ALA A 34 -0.09 -14.54 2.57
C ALA A 34 1.35 -14.14 2.19
N ALA A 35 1.85 -13.04 2.76
CA ALA A 35 3.21 -12.56 2.49
C ALA A 35 4.30 -13.55 2.98
N VAL A 36 4.13 -14.16 4.17
CA VAL A 36 5.13 -15.10 4.72
C VAL A 36 5.02 -16.51 4.13
N SER A 37 3.80 -16.95 3.78
CA SER A 37 3.57 -18.29 3.25
C SER A 37 3.70 -18.38 1.73
N GLY A 38 3.55 -17.25 1.02
CA GLY A 38 3.42 -17.23 -0.45
C GLY A 38 2.04 -17.65 -0.96
N ASP A 39 1.08 -17.93 -0.08
CA ASP A 39 -0.27 -18.33 -0.46
C ASP A 39 -1.12 -17.11 -0.88
N ALA A 40 -1.11 -16.85 -2.19
CA ALA A 40 -1.86 -15.80 -2.84
C ALA A 40 -3.24 -16.25 -3.36
N ASN A 41 -3.84 -17.30 -2.80
CA ASN A 41 -5.15 -17.78 -3.22
C ASN A 41 -6.22 -16.67 -3.09
N PRO A 42 -7.00 -16.38 -4.15
CA PRO A 42 -7.99 -15.30 -4.14
C PRO A 42 -9.12 -15.50 -3.11
N ALA A 43 -9.35 -16.73 -2.63
CA ALA A 43 -10.29 -16.98 -1.52
C ALA A 43 -9.92 -16.22 -0.22
N HIS A 44 -8.65 -15.81 -0.09
CA HIS A 44 -8.12 -15.07 1.05
C HIS A 44 -7.92 -13.57 0.75
N LEU A 45 -7.64 -13.20 -0.50
CA LEU A 45 -7.15 -11.84 -0.84
C LEU A 45 -8.11 -11.02 -1.71
N ASP A 46 -9.12 -11.63 -2.32
CA ASP A 46 -10.03 -10.96 -3.24
C ASP A 46 -11.49 -11.12 -2.77
N ALA A 47 -12.08 -10.02 -2.32
CA ALA A 47 -13.46 -10.00 -1.85
C ALA A 47 -14.47 -10.29 -2.97
N GLY A 48 -14.20 -9.84 -4.21
CA GLY A 48 -15.05 -10.08 -5.37
C GLY A 48 -15.07 -11.56 -5.77
N PHE A 49 -13.90 -12.20 -5.76
CA PHE A 49 -13.79 -13.64 -5.96
C PHE A 49 -14.47 -14.42 -4.83
N ALA A 50 -14.17 -14.08 -3.57
CA ALA A 50 -14.66 -14.80 -2.41
C ALA A 50 -16.19 -14.70 -2.22
N ALA A 51 -16.80 -13.58 -2.64
CA ALA A 51 -18.25 -13.38 -2.62
C ALA A 51 -19.02 -14.43 -3.45
N HIS A 52 -18.40 -14.98 -4.50
CA HIS A 52 -18.98 -16.02 -5.35
C HIS A 52 -18.55 -17.44 -4.94
N GLY A 53 -17.71 -17.55 -3.92
CA GLY A 53 -17.21 -18.82 -3.40
C GLY A 53 -18.18 -19.50 -2.43
N PRO A 54 -17.86 -20.75 -2.01
CA PRO A 54 -18.72 -21.55 -1.12
C PRO A 54 -19.07 -20.91 0.22
N PHE A 55 -18.27 -19.93 0.67
CA PHE A 55 -18.47 -19.24 1.94
C PHE A 55 -19.13 -17.86 1.78
N GLY A 56 -19.10 -17.26 0.58
CA GLY A 56 -19.69 -15.95 0.29
C GLY A 56 -18.89 -14.75 0.83
N HIS A 57 -17.71 -14.97 1.41
CA HIS A 57 -16.82 -13.93 1.91
C HIS A 57 -15.38 -14.45 2.04
N VAL A 58 -14.45 -13.54 2.25
CA VAL A 58 -13.03 -13.85 2.50
C VAL A 58 -12.89 -14.69 3.76
N VAL A 59 -12.19 -15.82 3.65
CA VAL A 59 -11.85 -16.68 4.79
C VAL A 59 -10.36 -16.56 5.11
N VAL A 60 -10.00 -16.80 6.36
CA VAL A 60 -8.59 -16.84 6.80
C VAL A 60 -7.93 -18.14 6.31
N HIS A 61 -6.63 -18.10 5.99
CA HIS A 61 -5.85 -19.31 5.71
C HIS A 61 -5.95 -20.29 6.87
N GLY A 62 -6.38 -21.54 6.63
CA GLY A 62 -6.49 -22.54 7.70
C GLY A 62 -5.17 -22.77 8.46
N MET A 63 -4.04 -22.66 7.75
CA MET A 63 -2.72 -22.77 8.37
C MET A 63 -2.36 -21.62 9.31
N TRP A 64 -3.00 -20.45 9.20
CA TRP A 64 -2.88 -19.40 10.23
C TRP A 64 -3.43 -19.90 11.57
N THR A 65 -4.57 -20.60 11.56
CA THR A 65 -5.13 -21.23 12.76
C THR A 65 -4.21 -22.34 13.29
N ALA A 66 -3.64 -23.16 12.41
CA ALA A 66 -2.67 -24.19 12.81
C ALA A 66 -1.39 -23.61 13.42
N ALA A 67 -0.92 -22.45 12.94
CA ALA A 67 0.25 -21.77 13.51
C ALA A 67 0.05 -21.38 14.99
N LEU A 68 -1.19 -21.17 15.43
CA LEU A 68 -1.50 -20.94 16.84
C LEU A 68 -1.18 -22.17 17.71
N ILE A 69 -1.40 -23.39 17.21
CA ILE A 69 -1.03 -24.63 17.92
C ILE A 69 0.48 -24.71 18.09
N SER A 70 1.24 -24.41 17.04
CA SER A 70 2.71 -24.32 17.10
C SER A 70 3.16 -23.34 18.19
N ALA A 71 2.50 -22.18 18.28
CA ALA A 71 2.80 -21.19 19.32
C ALA A 71 2.46 -21.69 20.74
N VAL A 72 1.36 -22.43 20.95
CA VAL A 72 1.07 -23.03 22.26
C VAL A 72 2.14 -24.06 22.64
N LEU A 73 2.50 -24.95 21.72
CA LEU A 73 3.51 -25.99 21.96
C LEU A 73 4.88 -25.41 22.32
N GLY A 74 5.32 -24.40 21.58
CA GLY A 74 6.64 -23.78 21.78
C GLY A 74 6.73 -22.80 22.94
N THR A 75 5.60 -22.28 23.45
CA THR A 75 5.63 -21.21 24.48
C THR A 75 4.91 -21.56 25.78
N ARG A 76 3.98 -22.52 25.79
CA ARG A 76 3.14 -22.83 26.95
C ARG A 76 3.28 -24.27 27.43
N LEU A 77 3.03 -25.25 26.56
CA LEU A 77 3.04 -26.67 26.94
C LEU A 77 3.43 -27.55 25.74
N PRO A 78 4.58 -28.24 25.77
CA PRO A 78 5.56 -28.25 26.86
C PRO A 78 6.31 -26.93 27.06
N GLY A 79 6.34 -26.03 26.08
CA GLY A 79 6.98 -24.71 26.18
C GLY A 79 8.41 -24.68 25.58
N PRO A 80 9.24 -23.69 25.97
CA PRO A 80 10.56 -23.49 25.38
C PRO A 80 11.44 -24.75 25.30
N GLY A 81 12.09 -24.97 24.16
CA GLY A 81 12.91 -26.16 23.90
C GLY A 81 12.13 -27.38 23.38
N THR A 82 10.81 -27.28 23.19
CA THR A 82 10.01 -28.32 22.56
C THR A 82 10.40 -28.50 21.10
N ILE A 83 10.54 -29.74 20.64
CA ILE A 83 10.72 -30.07 19.21
C ILE A 83 9.42 -30.64 18.67
N TYR A 84 8.87 -29.99 17.64
CA TYR A 84 7.61 -30.37 17.02
C TYR A 84 7.87 -31.42 15.92
N LEU A 85 7.44 -32.67 16.16
CA LEU A 85 7.79 -33.81 15.32
C LEU A 85 6.74 -34.14 14.26
N ASP A 86 5.47 -34.11 14.63
CA ASP A 86 4.35 -34.45 13.76
C ASP A 86 3.12 -33.62 14.13
N GLN A 87 2.30 -33.33 13.12
CA GLN A 87 1.02 -32.67 13.31
C GLN A 87 -0.01 -33.20 12.32
N GLN A 88 -1.12 -33.69 12.85
CA GLN A 88 -2.32 -34.02 12.09
C GLN A 88 -3.37 -32.94 12.27
N ILE A 89 -3.99 -32.48 11.18
CA ILE A 89 -4.98 -31.40 11.20
C ILE A 89 -6.22 -31.79 10.40
N ARG A 90 -7.39 -31.44 10.95
CA ARG A 90 -8.67 -31.39 10.26
C ARG A 90 -9.22 -29.98 10.38
N PHE A 91 -9.53 -29.35 9.24
CA PHE A 91 -10.22 -28.07 9.19
C PHE A 91 -11.72 -28.31 9.22
N ASN A 92 -12.33 -28.10 10.39
CA ASN A 92 -13.75 -28.43 10.62
C ASN A 92 -14.69 -27.33 10.11
N LYS A 93 -14.28 -26.06 10.24
CA LYS A 93 -15.07 -24.88 9.85
C LYS A 93 -14.16 -23.75 9.37
N PRO A 94 -14.64 -22.87 8.47
CA PRO A 94 -13.89 -21.70 8.06
C PRO A 94 -13.75 -20.71 9.22
N VAL A 95 -12.64 -19.98 9.24
CA VAL A 95 -12.40 -18.85 10.14
C VAL A 95 -12.54 -17.57 9.34
N SER A 96 -13.26 -16.58 9.88
CA SER A 96 -13.54 -15.31 9.19
C SER A 96 -12.77 -14.16 9.83
N PRO A 97 -12.43 -13.10 9.07
CA PRO A 97 -11.94 -11.86 9.66
C PRO A 97 -12.89 -11.35 10.75
N GLY A 98 -12.35 -11.02 11.92
CA GLY A 98 -13.10 -10.62 13.12
C GLY A 98 -13.33 -11.75 14.12
N ASP A 99 -13.05 -13.01 13.77
CA ASP A 99 -13.15 -14.11 14.72
C ASP A 99 -12.07 -14.02 15.82
N THR A 100 -12.40 -14.54 17.00
CA THR A 100 -11.43 -14.74 18.08
C THR A 100 -11.23 -16.23 18.27
N ILE A 101 -10.01 -16.69 18.05
CA ILE A 101 -9.64 -18.10 18.06
C ILE A 101 -8.87 -18.44 19.34
N THR A 102 -9.38 -19.42 20.08
CA THR A 102 -8.70 -20.08 21.20
C THR A 102 -8.10 -21.38 20.72
N ALA A 103 -6.77 -21.45 20.66
CA ALA A 103 -6.02 -22.66 20.34
C ALA A 103 -5.58 -23.33 21.65
N GLU A 104 -5.86 -24.62 21.79
CA GLU A 104 -5.61 -25.42 23.00
C GLU A 104 -4.89 -26.72 22.64
N VAL A 105 -4.00 -27.14 23.52
CA VAL A 105 -3.38 -28.47 23.50
C VAL A 105 -3.64 -29.18 24.82
N GLU A 106 -3.80 -30.50 24.77
CA GLU A 106 -4.01 -31.36 25.94
C GLU A 106 -3.13 -32.60 25.85
N VAL A 107 -2.38 -32.92 26.90
CA VAL A 107 -1.54 -34.13 26.94
C VAL A 107 -2.45 -35.36 26.91
N ALA A 108 -2.38 -36.11 25.81
CA ALA A 108 -3.14 -37.34 25.61
C ALA A 108 -2.32 -38.59 26.02
N GLU A 109 -1.01 -38.57 25.78
CA GLU A 109 -0.13 -39.71 26.07
C GLU A 109 1.30 -39.25 26.36
N LEU A 110 1.93 -39.89 27.34
CA LEU A 110 3.35 -39.77 27.68
C LEU A 110 4.08 -41.03 27.21
N ILE A 111 4.95 -40.90 26.22
CA ILE A 111 5.66 -42.01 25.60
C ILE A 111 7.07 -42.07 26.18
N GLU A 112 7.24 -42.96 27.16
CA GLU A 112 8.51 -43.19 27.86
C GLU A 112 9.61 -43.74 26.93
N GLY A 113 10.86 -43.62 27.37
CA GLY A 113 12.05 -44.08 26.64
C GLY A 113 12.50 -43.19 25.48
N LYS A 114 11.61 -42.35 24.94
CA LYS A 114 11.94 -41.37 23.88
C LYS A 114 11.61 -39.92 24.26
N ASN A 115 11.13 -39.64 25.47
CA ASN A 115 10.68 -38.33 25.94
C ASN A 115 9.67 -37.67 24.98
N ARG A 116 8.74 -38.45 24.44
CA ARG A 116 7.76 -37.95 23.46
C ARG A 116 6.40 -37.77 24.09
N VAL A 117 5.72 -36.69 23.74
CA VAL A 117 4.38 -36.38 24.24
C VAL A 117 3.44 -36.25 23.06
N ARG A 118 2.33 -36.96 23.15
CA ARG A 118 1.22 -36.83 22.21
C ARG A 118 0.18 -35.90 22.81
N LEU A 119 -0.22 -34.89 22.05
CA LEU A 119 -1.19 -33.90 22.50
C LEU A 119 -2.37 -33.84 21.54
N THR A 120 -3.59 -33.86 22.10
CA THR A 120 -4.78 -33.46 21.34
C THR A 120 -4.68 -31.97 21.07
N THR A 121 -4.99 -31.54 19.84
CA THR A 121 -4.92 -30.14 19.42
C THR A 121 -6.30 -29.69 18.95
N THR A 122 -6.78 -28.56 19.47
CA THR A 122 -8.10 -28.02 19.12
C THR A 122 -8.04 -26.50 19.00
N ALA A 123 -8.72 -25.93 18.02
CA ALA A 123 -9.00 -24.50 17.97
C ALA A 123 -10.51 -24.25 17.93
N ARG A 124 -10.97 -23.29 18.73
CA ARG A 124 -12.37 -22.87 18.81
C ARG A 124 -12.53 -21.39 18.54
N ASN A 125 -13.64 -21.00 17.94
CA ASN A 125 -14.00 -19.60 17.80
C ASN A 125 -14.72 -19.06 19.07
N GLN A 126 -15.06 -17.78 19.06
CA GLN A 126 -15.78 -17.09 20.15
C GLN A 126 -17.17 -17.67 20.47
N ARG A 127 -17.74 -18.48 19.57
CA ARG A 127 -19.01 -19.20 19.78
C ARG A 127 -18.81 -20.61 20.37
N GLY A 128 -17.56 -21.00 20.66
CA GLY A 128 -17.21 -22.34 21.16
C GLY A 128 -17.16 -23.42 20.08
N GLU A 129 -17.36 -23.07 18.82
CA GLU A 129 -17.36 -24.03 17.71
C GLU A 129 -15.94 -24.47 17.39
N VAL A 130 -15.73 -25.78 17.20
CA VAL A 130 -14.43 -26.32 16.75
C VAL A 130 -14.21 -25.94 15.29
N VAL A 131 -13.17 -25.15 15.03
CA VAL A 131 -12.75 -24.77 13.67
C VAL A 131 -11.58 -25.62 13.18
N LEU A 132 -10.75 -26.12 14.11
CA LEU A 132 -9.63 -27.02 13.84
C LEU A 132 -9.56 -28.09 14.93
N SER A 133 -9.32 -29.34 14.53
CA SER A 133 -9.01 -30.44 15.44
C SER A 133 -7.85 -31.29 14.90
N GLY A 134 -7.15 -31.98 15.78
CA GLY A 134 -5.97 -32.74 15.38
C GLY A 134 -5.18 -33.32 16.53
N GLU A 135 -3.96 -33.77 16.22
CA GLU A 135 -3.01 -34.32 17.19
C GLU A 135 -1.60 -33.83 16.85
N ALA A 136 -0.81 -33.50 17.89
CA ALA A 136 0.60 -33.17 17.79
C ALA A 136 1.43 -34.28 18.44
N LEU A 137 2.58 -34.60 17.85
CA LEU A 137 3.65 -35.33 18.52
C LEU A 137 4.83 -34.39 18.72
N VAL A 138 5.32 -34.29 19.95
CA VAL A 138 6.47 -33.46 20.29
C VAL A 138 7.52 -34.23 21.08
N LEU A 139 8.76 -33.77 21.01
CA LEU A 139 9.79 -34.13 21.98
C LEU A 139 9.73 -33.11 23.12
N ALA A 140 9.57 -33.60 24.36
CA ALA A 140 9.63 -32.77 25.54
C ALA A 140 11.07 -32.24 25.77
N PRO A 141 11.23 -31.02 26.28
CA PRO A 141 12.52 -30.51 26.71
C PRO A 141 13.19 -31.42 27.75
N VAL A 142 14.51 -31.51 27.69
CA VAL A 142 15.33 -32.27 28.64
C VAL A 142 15.97 -31.38 29.72
N GLU A 143 16.01 -30.08 29.49
CA GLU A 143 16.56 -29.08 30.42
C GLU A 143 15.49 -28.04 30.77
N GLN A 144 15.50 -27.61 32.02
CA GLN A 144 14.59 -26.57 32.49
C GLN A 144 15.04 -25.23 31.90
N VAL A 145 14.19 -24.65 31.06
CA VAL A 145 14.46 -23.36 30.42
C VAL A 145 13.46 -22.34 30.91
N THR A 146 14.00 -21.21 31.35
CA THR A 146 13.23 -20.00 31.63
C THR A 146 13.71 -18.93 30.67
N TRP A 147 12.81 -18.45 29.82
CA TRP A 147 13.14 -17.51 28.75
C TRP A 147 12.32 -16.25 28.89
N VAL A 148 12.96 -15.09 28.78
CA VAL A 148 12.28 -13.80 28.66
C VAL A 148 12.25 -13.44 27.19
N PRO A 149 11.12 -13.66 26.48
CA PRO A 149 11.04 -13.30 25.07
C PRO A 149 11.18 -11.79 24.92
N GLY A 150 12.03 -11.36 23.98
CA GLY A 150 12.02 -9.98 23.51
C GLY A 150 10.71 -9.67 22.79
N ASP A 151 10.55 -8.41 22.40
CA ASP A 151 9.43 -8.02 21.57
C ASP A 151 9.46 -8.76 20.23
N LEU A 152 8.29 -9.23 19.78
CA LEU A 152 8.17 -9.76 18.44
C LEU A 152 8.46 -8.64 17.43
N PRO A 153 9.07 -8.96 16.27
CA PRO A 153 9.33 -7.96 15.25
C PRO A 153 8.03 -7.30 14.80
N GLU A 154 8.06 -5.98 14.65
CA GLU A 154 6.98 -5.25 13.99
C GLU A 154 6.99 -5.55 12.49
N ALA A 155 5.83 -5.93 11.94
CA ALA A 155 5.65 -6.15 10.52
C ALA A 155 4.69 -5.11 9.93
N VAL A 156 5.09 -4.49 8.82
CA VAL A 156 4.28 -3.53 8.08
C VAL A 156 3.98 -4.12 6.71
N VAL A 157 2.69 -4.34 6.42
CA VAL A 157 2.25 -4.63 5.05
C VAL A 157 2.26 -3.32 4.28
N LEU A 158 3.06 -3.25 3.23
CA LEU A 158 3.14 -2.08 2.37
C LEU A 158 1.93 -2.12 1.42
N PRO A 159 0.99 -1.15 1.51
CA PRO A 159 -0.10 -1.09 0.56
C PRO A 159 0.49 -0.88 -0.83
N LYS A 160 0.17 -1.77 -1.78
CA LYS A 160 0.53 -1.56 -3.19
C LYS A 160 -0.43 -0.56 -3.79
N GLY A 161 0.11 0.51 -4.38
CA GLY A 161 -0.62 1.40 -5.27
C GLY A 161 -1.64 2.29 -4.55
N ARG A 162 -1.21 3.17 -3.64
CA ARG A 162 -2.13 4.13 -3.00
C ARG A 162 -2.84 5.04 -4.02
N TRP A 163 -2.18 5.33 -5.14
CA TRP A 163 -2.74 6.10 -6.24
C TRP A 163 -3.53 5.25 -7.24
N GLN A 164 -3.53 3.92 -7.10
CA GLN A 164 -4.19 3.05 -8.07
C GLN A 164 -5.71 3.27 -8.09
N GLY A 165 -6.35 3.33 -6.92
CA GLY A 165 -7.77 3.67 -6.84
C GLY A 165 -8.10 5.06 -7.43
N PHE A 166 -7.21 6.04 -7.26
CA PHE A 166 -7.36 7.37 -7.88
C PHE A 166 -7.27 7.32 -9.41
N VAL A 167 -6.34 6.53 -9.95
CA VAL A 167 -6.21 6.32 -11.40
C VAL A 167 -7.41 5.55 -11.97
N GLU A 168 -7.91 4.55 -11.25
CA GLU A 168 -9.12 3.80 -11.63
C GLU A 168 -10.36 4.70 -11.66
N GLU A 169 -10.53 5.58 -10.66
CA GLU A 169 -11.58 6.59 -10.66
C GLU A 169 -11.45 7.54 -11.85
N ALA A 170 -10.25 8.03 -12.14
CA ALA A 170 -10.00 8.92 -13.27
C ALA A 170 -10.35 8.26 -14.61
N ARG A 171 -10.08 6.96 -14.79
CA ARG A 171 -10.45 6.19 -15.99
C ARG A 171 -11.97 6.04 -16.17
N ALA A 172 -12.74 6.13 -15.09
CA ALA A 172 -14.20 6.08 -15.15
C ALA A 172 -14.82 7.43 -15.56
N LEU A 173 -14.04 8.51 -15.62
CA LEU A 173 -14.46 9.84 -16.04
C LEU A 173 -14.12 10.12 -17.51
N PRO A 174 -14.80 11.08 -18.17
CA PRO A 174 -14.42 11.49 -19.53
C PRO A 174 -12.99 12.03 -19.59
N PRO A 175 -12.22 11.73 -20.67
CA PRO A 175 -10.85 12.20 -20.82
C PRO A 175 -10.78 13.72 -20.83
N VAL A 176 -9.76 14.27 -20.16
CA VAL A 176 -9.55 15.73 -20.07
C VAL A 176 -8.72 16.20 -21.26
N ARG A 177 -9.14 17.30 -21.91
CA ARG A 177 -8.40 17.83 -23.04
C ARG A 177 -7.11 18.51 -22.60
N ALA A 178 -5.99 18.02 -23.11
CA ALA A 178 -4.65 18.45 -22.69
C ALA A 178 -3.82 18.97 -23.87
N ALA A 179 -3.07 20.06 -23.67
CA ALA A 179 -2.06 20.49 -24.61
C ALA A 179 -0.70 19.88 -24.24
N VAL A 180 -0.19 18.97 -25.07
CA VAL A 180 1.17 18.45 -24.95
C VAL A 180 2.10 19.38 -25.72
N VAL A 181 2.88 20.15 -24.97
CA VAL A 181 3.67 21.26 -25.50
C VAL A 181 5.05 20.78 -25.94
N HIS A 182 5.38 20.99 -27.19
CA HIS A 182 6.64 20.63 -27.84
C HIS A 182 7.07 19.16 -27.63
N PRO A 183 6.26 18.15 -28.00
CA PRO A 183 6.61 16.73 -27.83
C PRO A 183 7.56 16.27 -28.96
N CYS A 184 8.77 16.81 -29.01
CA CYS A 184 9.75 16.54 -30.07
C CYS A 184 10.78 15.46 -29.66
N SER A 185 10.43 14.57 -28.73
CA SER A 185 11.25 13.42 -28.32
C SER A 185 10.43 12.14 -28.28
N LYS A 186 11.09 11.00 -28.48
CA LYS A 186 10.48 9.67 -28.35
C LYS A 186 9.69 9.51 -27.05
N SER A 187 10.27 9.88 -25.91
CA SER A 187 9.62 9.76 -24.59
C SER A 187 8.36 10.63 -24.47
N ALA A 188 8.36 11.85 -25.02
CA ALA A 188 7.21 12.73 -24.96
C ALA A 188 6.05 12.22 -25.84
N ILE A 189 6.36 11.66 -27.00
CA ILE A 189 5.35 11.04 -27.88
C ILE A 189 4.75 9.79 -27.24
N LEU A 190 5.59 8.88 -26.71
CA LEU A 190 5.12 7.68 -26.04
C LEU A 190 4.23 8.03 -24.85
N GLY A 191 4.61 9.00 -24.03
CA GLY A 191 3.79 9.46 -22.92
C GLY A 191 2.44 10.05 -23.36
N ALA A 192 2.39 10.78 -24.48
CA ALA A 192 1.13 11.32 -25.01
C ALA A 192 0.19 10.23 -25.56
N ILE A 193 0.74 9.14 -26.10
CA ILE A 193 -0.04 7.98 -26.57
C ILE A 193 -0.55 7.19 -25.38
N GLU A 194 0.30 6.88 -24.42
CA GLU A 194 -0.04 6.11 -23.22
C GLU A 194 -1.23 6.75 -22.50
N VAL A 195 -1.16 8.04 -22.15
CA VAL A 195 -2.25 8.73 -21.44
C VAL A 195 -3.55 8.85 -22.24
N ARG A 196 -3.48 8.81 -23.58
CA ARG A 196 -4.65 8.79 -24.47
C ARG A 196 -5.30 7.41 -24.46
N ASP A 197 -4.49 6.38 -24.68
CA ASP A 197 -4.95 4.99 -24.79
C ASP A 197 -5.51 4.48 -23.45
N GLU A 198 -4.99 5.02 -22.34
CA GLU A 198 -5.52 4.79 -20.99
C GLU A 198 -6.82 5.58 -20.69
N GLY A 199 -7.30 6.38 -21.64
CA GLY A 199 -8.55 7.14 -21.52
C GLY A 199 -8.48 8.33 -20.56
N LEU A 200 -7.27 8.73 -20.13
CA LEU A 200 -7.08 9.79 -19.14
C LEU A 200 -7.10 11.18 -19.77
N LEU A 201 -6.42 11.35 -20.91
CA LEU A 201 -6.30 12.63 -21.60
C LEU A 201 -6.75 12.54 -23.07
N ASP A 202 -7.31 13.63 -23.59
CA ASP A 202 -7.54 13.91 -25.02
C ASP A 202 -6.47 14.91 -25.50
N PRO A 203 -5.28 14.44 -25.94
CA PRO A 203 -4.13 15.29 -26.19
C PRO A 203 -4.20 16.03 -27.54
N ILE A 204 -3.81 17.31 -27.51
CA ILE A 204 -3.43 18.12 -28.66
C ILE A 204 -1.91 18.29 -28.62
N LEU A 205 -1.21 17.89 -29.67
CA LEU A 205 0.24 18.03 -29.78
C LEU A 205 0.55 19.41 -30.38
N ILE A 206 1.34 20.23 -29.69
CA ILE A 206 1.63 21.60 -30.12
C ILE A 206 3.13 21.75 -30.33
N GLY A 207 3.58 22.06 -31.55
CA GLY A 207 5.01 22.17 -31.82
C GLY A 207 5.38 22.11 -33.31
N PRO A 208 6.67 22.09 -33.64
CA PRO A 208 7.13 21.94 -35.02
C PRO A 208 6.69 20.59 -35.59
N GLY A 209 5.73 20.59 -36.53
CA GLY A 209 5.07 19.39 -37.03
C GLY A 209 6.05 18.34 -37.58
N ALA A 210 7.08 18.78 -38.30
CA ALA A 210 8.15 17.90 -38.79
C ALA A 210 8.90 17.18 -37.67
N LYS A 211 9.19 17.86 -36.54
CA LYS A 211 9.90 17.27 -35.40
C LYS A 211 9.01 16.31 -34.62
N ILE A 212 7.72 16.63 -34.46
CA ILE A 212 6.73 15.74 -33.83
C ILE A 212 6.62 14.45 -34.63
N ARG A 213 6.46 14.54 -35.95
CA ARG A 213 6.38 13.37 -36.85
C ARG A 213 7.67 12.55 -36.85
N ALA A 214 8.83 13.20 -36.84
CA ALA A 214 10.12 12.51 -36.72
C ALA A 214 10.26 11.74 -35.39
N ALA A 215 9.85 12.35 -34.27
CA ALA A 215 9.88 11.69 -32.95
C ALA A 215 8.92 10.49 -32.88
N ALA A 216 7.77 10.56 -33.53
CA ALA A 216 6.85 9.43 -33.64
C ALA A 216 7.41 8.29 -34.52
N ALA A 217 8.06 8.64 -35.63
CA ALA A 217 8.75 7.65 -36.47
C ALA A 217 9.89 6.94 -35.72
N GLU A 218 10.68 7.68 -34.94
CA GLU A 218 11.72 7.12 -34.06
C GLU A 218 11.14 6.21 -32.97
N ALA A 219 9.96 6.56 -32.45
CA ALA A 219 9.22 5.76 -31.49
C ALA A 219 8.56 4.52 -32.11
N GLY A 220 8.40 4.46 -33.44
CA GLY A 220 7.73 3.35 -34.14
C GLY A 220 6.20 3.35 -33.94
N VAL A 221 5.59 4.52 -33.75
CA VAL A 221 4.17 4.66 -33.40
C VAL A 221 3.42 5.56 -34.39
N SER A 222 2.12 5.34 -34.56
CA SER A 222 1.26 6.20 -35.37
C SER A 222 0.74 7.40 -34.57
N LEU A 223 0.61 8.54 -35.24
CA LEU A 223 -0.07 9.73 -34.72
C LEU A 223 -1.52 9.85 -35.19
N ASP A 224 -2.09 8.79 -35.77
CA ASP A 224 -3.49 8.81 -36.19
C ASP A 224 -4.41 9.11 -35.00
N GLY A 225 -5.39 9.98 -35.25
CA GLY A 225 -6.32 10.46 -34.22
C GLY A 225 -5.79 11.59 -33.34
N PHE A 226 -4.50 11.98 -33.44
CA PHE A 226 -4.01 13.17 -32.75
C PHE A 226 -4.33 14.46 -33.51
N ARG A 227 -4.71 15.50 -32.75
CA ARG A 227 -4.72 16.87 -33.25
C ARG A 227 -3.33 17.47 -33.09
N ILE A 228 -2.81 18.08 -34.15
CA ILE A 228 -1.50 18.73 -34.17
C ILE A 228 -1.70 20.21 -34.49
N GLU A 229 -1.28 21.09 -33.56
CA GLU A 229 -1.17 22.53 -33.78
C GLU A 229 0.28 22.86 -34.12
N GLU A 230 0.53 23.12 -35.40
CA GLU A 230 1.89 23.39 -35.88
C GLU A 230 2.38 24.78 -35.43
N THR A 231 3.60 24.84 -34.91
CA THR A 231 4.27 26.09 -34.51
C THR A 231 5.74 26.03 -34.89
N GLU A 232 6.38 27.18 -35.09
CA GLU A 232 7.76 27.26 -35.60
C GLU A 232 8.81 26.69 -34.65
N HIS A 233 8.66 26.92 -33.34
CA HIS A 233 9.63 26.53 -32.32
C HIS A 233 8.97 26.36 -30.93
N SER A 234 9.77 25.97 -29.92
CA SER A 234 9.33 25.69 -28.55
C SER A 234 8.63 26.85 -27.85
N HIS A 235 9.16 28.07 -27.94
CA HIS A 235 8.51 29.25 -27.36
C HIS A 235 7.14 29.55 -28.01
N ALA A 236 7.01 29.38 -29.33
CA ALA A 236 5.74 29.55 -30.03
C ALA A 236 4.73 28.47 -29.61
N ALA A 237 5.19 27.23 -29.44
CA ALA A 237 4.38 26.14 -28.90
C ALA A 237 3.85 26.45 -27.49
N ALA A 238 4.71 26.96 -26.60
CA ALA A 238 4.33 27.33 -25.24
C ALA A 238 3.31 28.48 -25.23
N ALA A 239 3.52 29.53 -26.04
CA ALA A 239 2.58 30.64 -26.17
C ALA A 239 1.22 30.16 -26.69
N ARG A 240 1.21 29.32 -27.72
CA ARG A 240 -0.02 28.75 -28.29
C ARG A 240 -0.77 27.87 -27.29
N ALA A 241 -0.06 27.04 -26.54
CA ALA A 241 -0.66 26.20 -25.51
C ALA A 241 -1.35 27.04 -24.42
N VAL A 242 -0.68 28.11 -23.98
CA VAL A 242 -1.22 29.06 -22.99
C VAL A 242 -2.45 29.78 -23.53
N GLU A 243 -2.45 30.22 -24.79
CA GLU A 243 -3.62 30.82 -25.44
C GLU A 243 -4.83 29.86 -25.45
N LEU A 244 -4.61 28.61 -25.84
CA LEU A 244 -5.67 27.59 -25.84
C LEU A 244 -6.21 27.33 -24.44
N ALA A 245 -5.36 27.31 -23.42
CA ALA A 245 -5.78 27.14 -22.03
C ALA A 245 -6.56 28.36 -21.51
N ALA A 246 -6.09 29.58 -21.83
CA ALA A 246 -6.74 30.82 -21.40
C ALA A 246 -8.16 30.98 -21.99
N CYS A 247 -8.41 30.47 -23.19
CA CYS A 247 -9.75 30.44 -23.79
C CYS A 247 -10.56 29.16 -23.46
N GLY A 248 -10.06 28.30 -22.56
CA GLY A 248 -10.76 27.10 -22.10
C GLY A 248 -10.82 25.95 -23.11
N LYS A 249 -10.07 26.03 -24.23
CA LYS A 249 -10.01 24.96 -25.24
C LYS A 249 -9.23 23.74 -24.76
N VAL A 250 -8.31 23.91 -23.81
CA VAL A 250 -7.63 22.83 -23.09
C VAL A 250 -7.69 23.11 -21.58
N GLN A 251 -7.71 22.06 -20.75
CA GLN A 251 -7.77 22.19 -19.29
C GLN A 251 -6.43 21.88 -18.62
N VAL A 252 -5.53 21.17 -19.31
CA VAL A 252 -4.22 20.76 -18.79
C VAL A 252 -3.12 21.14 -19.78
N LEU A 253 -2.00 21.65 -19.25
CA LEU A 253 -0.76 21.83 -20.00
C LEU A 253 0.23 20.75 -19.59
N VAL A 254 0.75 20.01 -20.56
CA VAL A 254 1.73 18.94 -20.34
C VAL A 254 3.03 19.34 -21.02
N LYS A 255 4.11 19.35 -20.25
CA LYS A 255 5.46 19.66 -20.74
C LYS A 255 5.98 18.49 -21.58
N GLY A 256 6.33 18.73 -22.84
CA GLY A 256 6.98 17.76 -23.72
C GLY A 256 8.51 17.80 -23.58
N SER A 257 9.23 18.04 -24.67
CA SER A 257 10.71 17.99 -24.70
C SER A 257 11.39 19.37 -24.62
N LEU A 258 10.64 20.48 -24.57
CA LEU A 258 11.19 21.83 -24.36
C LEU A 258 11.81 22.00 -22.96
N HIS A 259 12.55 23.08 -22.70
CA HIS A 259 13.06 23.34 -21.37
C HIS A 259 11.94 23.90 -20.45
N SER A 260 12.01 23.64 -19.14
CA SER A 260 10.93 23.97 -18.21
C SER A 260 10.69 25.49 -18.08
N ASP A 261 11.75 26.29 -18.20
CA ASP A 261 11.66 27.75 -18.16
C ASP A 261 10.86 28.31 -19.35
N GLU A 262 10.99 27.74 -20.55
CA GLU A 262 10.26 28.17 -21.75
C GLU A 262 8.74 28.05 -21.55
N LEU A 263 8.29 26.92 -21.00
CA LEU A 263 6.86 26.72 -20.70
C LEU A 263 6.41 27.61 -19.53
N LEU A 264 7.17 27.63 -18.44
CA LEU A 264 6.80 28.40 -17.25
C LEU A 264 6.78 29.90 -17.52
N ALA A 265 7.70 30.42 -18.33
CA ALA A 265 7.72 31.82 -18.75
C ALA A 265 6.43 32.22 -19.48
N ALA A 266 5.93 31.36 -20.37
CA ALA A 266 4.65 31.58 -21.04
C ALA A 266 3.48 31.54 -20.05
N VAL A 267 3.44 30.56 -19.15
CA VAL A 267 2.37 30.38 -18.15
C VAL A 267 2.30 31.56 -17.16
N VAL A 268 3.44 32.06 -16.70
CA VAL A 268 3.50 33.14 -15.70
C VAL A 268 3.53 34.55 -16.31
N SER A 269 3.47 34.64 -17.65
CA SER A 269 3.43 35.90 -18.37
C SER A 269 2.20 36.72 -17.98
N LYS A 270 2.38 38.04 -17.84
CA LYS A 270 1.26 38.96 -17.56
C LYS A 270 0.23 39.00 -18.70
N SER A 271 0.66 38.76 -19.94
CA SER A 271 -0.21 38.75 -21.12
C SER A 271 -0.83 37.39 -21.43
N GLY A 272 -0.40 36.31 -20.76
CA GLY A 272 -0.80 34.94 -21.07
C GLY A 272 -2.15 34.51 -20.48
N GLY A 273 -2.76 35.30 -19.59
CA GLY A 273 -4.10 35.02 -19.06
C GLY A 273 -4.20 33.90 -18.01
N LEU A 274 -3.15 33.11 -17.79
CA LEU A 274 -3.12 32.04 -16.77
C LEU A 274 -2.48 32.46 -15.43
N ARG A 275 -1.78 33.60 -15.42
CA ARG A 275 -1.11 34.10 -14.23
C ARG A 275 -2.14 34.51 -13.17
N THR A 276 -2.04 33.91 -11.99
CA THR A 276 -2.87 34.27 -10.83
C THR A 276 -2.17 35.31 -9.92
N GLU A 277 -2.87 35.77 -8.88
CA GLU A 277 -2.29 36.62 -7.84
C GLU A 277 -1.30 35.88 -6.94
N ARG A 278 -1.36 34.54 -6.88
CA ARG A 278 -0.49 33.71 -6.04
C ARG A 278 0.76 33.27 -6.78
N ARG A 279 1.85 33.08 -6.02
CA ARG A 279 3.07 32.45 -6.52
C ARG A 279 2.76 31.02 -7.00
N ILE A 280 3.12 30.69 -8.25
CA ILE A 280 3.07 29.32 -8.78
C ILE A 280 4.05 28.43 -8.00
N SER A 281 3.69 27.18 -7.77
CA SER A 281 4.49 26.24 -6.98
C SER A 281 4.43 24.82 -7.50
N HIS A 282 5.51 24.06 -7.27
CA HIS A 282 5.58 22.63 -7.60
C HIS A 282 5.15 21.75 -6.42
N VAL A 283 4.50 20.62 -6.68
CA VAL A 283 4.14 19.62 -5.66
C VAL A 283 4.56 18.21 -6.11
N TYR A 284 5.31 17.51 -5.27
CA TYR A 284 5.43 16.06 -5.35
C TYR A 284 4.36 15.40 -4.47
N ALA A 285 3.52 14.56 -5.06
CA ALA A 285 2.58 13.70 -4.35
C ALA A 285 3.09 12.27 -4.35
N MET A 286 3.66 11.81 -3.24
CA MET A 286 4.47 10.60 -3.17
C MET A 286 3.73 9.48 -2.43
N ASP A 287 3.75 8.29 -3.03
CA ASP A 287 3.44 7.06 -2.32
C ASP A 287 4.75 6.46 -1.78
N VAL A 288 4.99 6.65 -0.48
CA VAL A 288 6.19 6.15 0.20
C VAL A 288 5.83 4.83 0.89
N PRO A 289 6.35 3.66 0.45
CA PRO A 289 5.91 2.37 0.95
C PRO A 289 6.01 2.25 2.48
N ALA A 290 7.13 2.70 3.04
CA ALA A 290 7.38 2.65 4.48
C ALA A 290 6.58 3.68 5.30
N TYR A 291 5.74 4.50 4.67
CA TYR A 291 4.99 5.56 5.34
C TYR A 291 3.48 5.37 5.19
N ARG A 292 2.78 5.41 6.33
CA ARG A 292 1.36 5.08 6.43
C ARG A 292 0.39 6.08 5.76
N LYS A 293 0.83 7.30 5.43
CA LYS A 293 0.02 8.36 4.79
C LYS A 293 0.68 8.83 3.48
N PRO A 294 -0.07 9.46 2.54
CA PRO A 294 0.55 10.19 1.42
C PRO A 294 1.56 11.22 1.93
N VAL A 295 2.67 11.40 1.21
CA VAL A 295 3.65 12.45 1.50
C VAL A 295 3.58 13.50 0.41
N ILE A 296 3.27 14.74 0.80
CA ILE A 296 3.20 15.88 -0.10
C ILE A 296 4.37 16.82 0.18
N VAL A 297 5.19 17.08 -0.83
CA VAL A 297 6.37 17.97 -0.69
C VAL A 297 6.27 19.13 -1.68
N THR A 298 6.39 20.35 -1.16
CA THR A 298 6.33 21.59 -1.95
C THR A 298 7.23 22.67 -1.32
N ASP A 299 7.83 23.61 -2.04
CA ASP A 299 8.19 23.57 -3.46
C ASP A 299 9.59 22.94 -3.58
N THR A 300 9.83 22.12 -4.59
CA THR A 300 11.11 21.41 -4.78
C THR A 300 11.77 21.69 -6.13
N ALA A 301 11.17 22.50 -6.99
CA ALA A 301 11.59 22.62 -8.40
C ALA A 301 11.54 24.03 -8.98
N ILE A 302 10.63 24.90 -8.51
CA ILE A 302 10.38 26.20 -9.12
C ILE A 302 10.94 27.34 -8.27
N ASN A 303 10.65 27.34 -6.97
CA ASN A 303 10.97 28.48 -6.09
C ASN A 303 12.27 28.24 -5.30
N ILE A 304 13.39 28.82 -5.76
CA ILE A 304 14.73 28.68 -5.16
C ILE A 304 14.83 29.44 -3.82
N ALA A 305 14.70 30.77 -3.84
CA ALA A 305 14.72 31.62 -2.65
C ALA A 305 13.31 32.15 -2.32
N ARG A 306 12.87 32.01 -1.06
CA ARG A 306 11.46 32.21 -0.67
C ARG A 306 11.35 33.22 0.46
N THR A 307 10.55 34.27 0.25
CA THR A 307 10.06 35.13 1.34
C THR A 307 8.93 34.42 2.09
N LEU A 308 8.46 35.01 3.20
CA LEU A 308 7.32 34.47 3.95
C LEU A 308 6.04 34.47 3.11
N GLU A 309 5.82 35.51 2.31
CA GLU A 309 4.67 35.62 1.41
C GLU A 309 4.68 34.50 0.36
N HIS A 310 5.86 34.19 -0.21
CA HIS A 310 5.98 33.06 -1.15
C HIS A 310 5.65 31.74 -0.46
N LYS A 311 6.14 31.52 0.77
CA LYS A 311 5.84 30.30 1.53
C LYS A 311 4.35 30.16 1.81
N ARG A 312 3.67 31.25 2.17
CA ARG A 312 2.21 31.28 2.38
C ARG A 312 1.48 30.83 1.11
N ASP A 313 1.81 31.40 -0.03
CA ASP A 313 1.16 31.06 -1.31
C ASP A 313 1.43 29.59 -1.71
N ILE A 314 2.68 29.13 -1.58
CA ILE A 314 3.09 27.74 -1.83
C ILE A 314 2.29 26.76 -0.94
N CYS A 315 2.21 27.04 0.36
CA CYS A 315 1.43 26.21 1.28
C CYS A 315 -0.05 26.19 0.91
N GLN A 316 -0.62 27.35 0.57
CA GLN A 316 -2.03 27.44 0.21
C GLN A 316 -2.36 26.66 -1.08
N ASN A 317 -1.45 26.66 -2.06
CA ASN A 317 -1.59 25.87 -3.27
C ASN A 317 -1.57 24.37 -2.96
N ALA A 318 -0.65 23.91 -2.12
CA ALA A 318 -0.58 22.51 -1.71
C ALA A 318 -1.83 22.07 -0.92
N VAL A 319 -2.35 22.90 -0.01
CA VAL A 319 -3.60 22.62 0.70
C VAL A 319 -4.77 22.48 -0.27
N LYS A 320 -4.87 23.39 -1.26
CA LYS A 320 -5.93 23.33 -2.27
C LYS A 320 -5.82 22.05 -3.11
N LEU A 321 -4.62 21.65 -3.51
CA LEU A 321 -4.38 20.41 -4.24
C LEU A 321 -4.74 19.19 -3.40
N MET A 322 -4.29 19.13 -2.14
CA MET A 322 -4.60 18.02 -1.23
C MET A 322 -6.11 17.88 -1.01
N SER A 323 -6.82 18.98 -0.86
CA SER A 323 -8.29 18.95 -0.68
C SER A 323 -9.02 18.42 -1.92
N ALA A 324 -8.41 18.51 -3.10
CA ALA A 324 -8.96 17.97 -4.35
C ALA A 324 -8.57 16.50 -4.56
N LEU A 325 -7.36 16.09 -4.18
CA LEU A 325 -6.87 14.71 -4.35
C LEU A 325 -7.33 13.75 -3.25
N LEU A 326 -7.52 14.26 -2.04
CA LEU A 326 -7.86 13.50 -0.84
C LEU A 326 -9.17 14.05 -0.31
N PRO A 327 -10.33 13.62 -0.84
CA PRO A 327 -11.61 13.99 -0.24
C PRO A 327 -11.54 13.62 1.25
N VAL A 328 -11.79 14.61 2.09
CA VAL A 328 -11.64 14.50 3.54
C VAL A 328 -12.58 13.41 4.03
N VAL A 329 -12.03 12.24 4.37
CA VAL A 329 -12.66 11.40 5.38
C VAL A 329 -12.49 12.16 6.69
N GLU A 330 -13.59 12.61 7.28
CA GLU A 330 -13.57 13.38 8.54
C GLU A 330 -12.62 12.72 9.55
N GLY A 331 -11.59 13.48 9.98
CA GLY A 331 -10.67 13.08 11.05
C GLY A 331 -9.32 12.52 10.60
N SER A 332 -8.37 13.39 10.18
CA SER A 332 -6.94 13.32 10.60
C SER A 332 -6.01 14.25 9.80
N PHE A 333 -6.26 15.55 9.85
CA PHE A 333 -5.18 16.52 9.62
C PHE A 333 -4.37 16.64 10.92
N ASP A 334 -3.21 15.98 10.98
CA ASP A 334 -2.20 16.24 11.99
C ASP A 334 -1.21 17.24 11.40
N CYS A 335 -1.58 18.52 11.48
CA CYS A 335 -0.62 19.60 11.27
C CYS A 335 0.23 19.67 12.53
N ASN A 336 1.36 18.94 12.56
CA ASN A 336 2.35 19.08 13.61
C ASN A 336 3.35 20.18 13.19
N PRO A 337 3.20 21.45 13.64
CA PRO A 337 4.31 22.38 13.58
C PRO A 337 5.32 21.92 14.62
N TYR A 338 6.55 21.65 14.18
CA TYR A 338 7.70 21.48 15.07
C TYR A 338 7.75 22.62 16.11
N VAL A 339 7.28 22.35 17.33
CA VAL A 339 7.51 23.21 18.50
C VAL A 339 8.88 22.82 19.05
N HIS A 340 9.93 23.52 18.61
CA HIS A 340 11.19 23.51 19.34
C HIS A 340 11.02 24.29 20.65
N GLY A 341 11.55 23.70 21.72
CA GLY A 341 11.32 24.04 23.12
C GLY A 341 11.38 25.50 23.51
N SER A 342 10.47 25.89 24.42
CA SER A 342 10.66 27.02 25.31
C SER A 342 11.61 26.64 26.45
N PRO A 343 12.55 27.52 26.85
CA PRO A 343 13.50 27.26 27.92
C PRO A 343 12.88 27.57 29.28
N THR A 344 12.87 26.60 30.19
CA THR A 344 12.72 26.85 31.64
C THR A 344 13.40 25.74 32.43
N ARG A 345 14.64 25.96 32.86
CA ARG A 345 14.99 26.43 34.21
C ARG A 345 16.46 26.83 34.23
#